data_AF-X0T3V5-F1
#
_entry.id   AF-X0T3V5-F1
#
_cell.length_a   1.000
_cell.length_b   1.000
_cell.length_c   1.000
_cell.angle_alpha   90.00
_cell.angle_beta   90.00
_cell.angle_gamma   90.00
#
_symmetry.space_group_name_H-M   'P 1'
#
loop_
_entity.id
_entity.type
_entity.pdbx_description
1 polymer ?
#
loop_
_entity_poly.entity_id
_entity_poly.type
_entity_poly.pdbx_seq_one_letter_code
_entity_poly.pdbx_strand_id
1 'polypeptide(L)'
;YWIPGYQAAKAATPIPPDNATSVKLDADLMWLGGYKADSHDVYFGTSKNAVADANRNSEEFKDSPTNNIFAPPLNPNTTYYWRIDALDANGNVKTPGDLWSFTTK
;
A
#
# COMPACT_ATOMS: atom_id res chain seq x y z
N TYR A 1 27.96 -7.16 -16.12
CA TYR A 1 28.23 -6.41 -14.89
C TYR A 1 26.90 -5.80 -14.46
N TRP A 2 26.24 -6.38 -13.46
CA TRP A 2 24.97 -5.90 -12.91
C TRP A 2 25.31 -5.22 -11.59
N ILE A 3 25.05 -3.92 -11.47
CA ILE A 3 25.11 -3.22 -10.18
C ILE A 3 23.70 -3.33 -9.61
N PRO A 4 23.46 -4.10 -8.53
CA PRO A 4 22.15 -4.09 -7.89
C PRO A 4 21.92 -2.69 -7.35
N GLY A 5 20.96 -1.96 -7.93
CA GLY A 5 20.43 -0.75 -7.33
C GLY A 5 19.84 -1.07 -5.95
N TYR A 6 19.82 -0.08 -5.06
CA TYR A 6 19.21 -0.22 -3.74
C TYR A 6 17.74 -0.63 -3.88
N GLN A 7 17.37 -1.81 -3.39
CA GLN A 7 15.98 -2.24 -3.26
C GLN A 7 15.51 -1.97 -1.83
N ALA A 8 14.45 -1.18 -1.69
CA ALA A 8 13.87 -0.91 -0.38
C ALA A 8 13.31 -2.20 0.24
N ALA A 9 13.51 -2.39 1.55
CA ALA A 9 12.96 -3.55 2.25
C ALA A 9 11.42 -3.53 2.33
N LYS A 10 10.83 -2.33 2.28
CA LYS A 10 9.40 -2.06 2.31
C LYS A 10 8.87 -1.68 0.93
N ALA A 11 7.55 -1.70 0.77
CA ALA A 11 6.91 -1.19 -0.42
C ALA A 11 7.25 0.30 -0.64
N ALA A 12 7.38 0.70 -1.90
CA ALA A 12 7.83 2.04 -2.29
C ALA A 12 7.05 2.56 -3.50
N THR A 13 7.33 3.82 -3.88
CA THR A 13 6.78 4.47 -5.08
C THR A 13 5.27 4.28 -5.23
N PRO A 14 4.46 4.77 -4.27
CA PRO A 14 3.02 4.65 -4.33
C PRO A 14 2.44 5.37 -5.55
N ILE A 15 1.43 4.77 -6.13
CA ILE A 15 0.54 5.34 -7.12
C ILE A 15 -0.87 5.13 -6.58
N PRO A 16 -1.69 6.19 -6.40
CA PRO A 16 -1.35 7.60 -6.52
C PRO A 16 -0.17 8.01 -5.64
N PRO A 17 0.62 9.04 -6.04
CA PRO A 17 1.72 9.55 -5.22
C PRO A 17 1.22 9.97 -3.85
N ASP A 18 2.09 9.81 -2.83
CA ASP A 18 1.75 10.21 -1.47
C ASP A 18 1.39 11.71 -1.40
N ASN A 19 0.32 12.00 -0.67
CA ASN A 19 -0.34 13.31 -0.53
C ASN A 19 -0.94 13.88 -1.84
N ALA A 20 -1.19 13.06 -2.86
CA ALA A 20 -1.89 13.52 -4.07
C ALA A 20 -3.31 14.00 -3.74
N THR A 21 -3.76 15.12 -4.31
CA THR A 21 -5.05 15.78 -3.93
C THR A 21 -6.12 15.77 -5.01
N SER A 22 -5.88 15.14 -6.16
CA SER A 22 -6.82 15.13 -7.29
C SER A 22 -6.81 13.79 -7.99
N VAL A 23 -7.00 12.74 -7.20
CA VAL A 23 -7.09 11.36 -7.66
C VAL A 23 -8.49 11.08 -8.20
N LYS A 24 -8.57 10.39 -9.34
CA LYS A 24 -9.86 10.00 -9.94
C LYS A 24 -10.50 8.86 -9.15
N LEU A 25 -11.82 8.71 -9.27
CA LEU A 25 -12.58 7.66 -8.59
C LEU A 25 -12.34 6.25 -9.14
N ASP A 26 -11.78 6.14 -10.34
CA ASP A 26 -11.38 4.89 -10.99
C ASP A 26 -9.87 4.60 -10.82
N ALA A 27 -9.21 5.27 -9.87
CA ALA A 27 -7.79 5.08 -9.65
C ALA A 27 -7.50 3.77 -8.93
N ASP A 28 -6.61 2.98 -9.52
CA ASP A 28 -6.01 1.82 -8.87
C ASP A 28 -4.81 2.25 -8.01
N LEU A 29 -4.63 1.56 -6.90
CA LEU A 29 -3.44 1.68 -6.06
C LEU A 29 -2.37 0.74 -6.61
N MET A 30 -1.18 1.26 -6.86
CA MET A 30 -0.02 0.48 -7.28
C MET A 30 1.20 0.86 -6.45
N TRP A 31 2.09 -0.11 -6.23
CA TRP A 31 3.31 0.10 -5.47
C TRP A 31 4.47 -0.68 -6.09
N LEU A 32 5.69 -0.31 -5.72
CA LEU A 32 6.85 -1.17 -5.91
C LEU A 32 6.96 -2.10 -4.71
N GLY A 33 6.91 -3.40 -4.94
CA GLY A 33 7.07 -4.41 -3.89
C GLY A 33 8.41 -4.28 -3.16
N GLY A 34 8.42 -4.69 -1.88
CA GLY A 34 9.64 -4.73 -1.07
C GLY A 34 10.65 -5.78 -1.56
N TYR A 35 11.90 -5.65 -1.13
CA TYR A 35 12.97 -6.59 -1.48
C TYR A 35 12.62 -8.04 -1.12
N LYS A 36 12.54 -8.91 -2.14
CA LYS A 36 12.16 -10.33 -2.02
C LYS A 36 10.79 -10.53 -1.37
N ALA A 37 9.86 -9.64 -1.64
CA ALA A 37 8.46 -9.83 -1.29
C ALA A 37 7.79 -10.77 -2.29
N ASP A 38 7.07 -11.76 -1.79
CA ASP A 38 6.27 -12.71 -2.58
C ASP A 38 4.79 -12.32 -2.62
N SER A 39 4.31 -11.62 -1.57
CA SER A 39 2.98 -11.04 -1.50
C SER A 39 2.94 -9.78 -0.64
N HIS A 40 1.77 -9.13 -0.60
CA HIS A 40 1.59 -7.81 -0.01
C HIS A 40 0.30 -7.73 0.77
N ASP A 41 0.36 -7.48 2.08
CA ASP A 41 -0.86 -7.13 2.82
C ASP A 41 -1.23 -5.68 2.55
N VAL A 42 -2.45 -5.48 2.06
CA VAL A 42 -3.01 -4.17 1.71
C VAL A 42 -3.90 -3.68 2.84
N TYR A 43 -3.53 -2.55 3.42
CA TYR A 43 -4.34 -1.84 4.41
C TYR A 43 -4.86 -0.55 3.77
N PHE A 44 -6.17 -0.32 3.84
CA PHE A 44 -6.82 0.82 3.21
C PHE A 44 -8.02 1.30 4.03
N GLY A 45 -8.11 2.61 4.24
CA GLY A 45 -9.21 3.22 4.98
C GLY A 45 -9.19 4.75 4.97
N THR A 46 -10.09 5.38 5.71
CA THR A 46 -10.20 6.85 5.81
C THR A 46 -9.65 7.40 7.12
N SER A 47 -9.30 6.54 8.08
CA SER A 47 -8.68 6.92 9.35
C SER A 47 -7.18 6.68 9.30
N LYS A 48 -6.40 7.75 9.42
CA LYS A 48 -4.92 7.70 9.42
C LYS A 48 -4.39 6.72 10.46
N ASN A 49 -4.85 6.84 11.71
CA ASN A 49 -4.33 6.04 12.82
C ASN A 49 -4.79 4.59 12.71
N ALA A 50 -6.03 4.35 12.27
CA ALA A 50 -6.53 2.99 12.13
C ALA A 50 -5.73 2.21 11.08
N VAL A 51 -5.39 2.84 9.95
CA VAL A 51 -4.53 2.24 8.93
C VAL A 51 -3.08 2.11 9.40
N ALA A 52 -2.56 3.11 10.14
CA ALA A 52 -1.20 3.06 10.67
C ALA A 52 -0.99 1.90 11.65
N ASP A 53 -1.99 1.59 12.47
CA ASP A 53 -1.93 0.54 13.51
C ASP A 53 -2.56 -0.79 13.06
N ALA A 54 -3.05 -0.87 11.82
CA ALA A 54 -3.78 -2.02 11.33
C ALA A 54 -2.94 -3.31 11.31
N ASN A 55 -3.60 -4.44 11.51
CA ASN A 55 -3.08 -5.79 11.28
C ASN A 55 -4.13 -6.63 10.54
N ARG A 56 -3.86 -7.91 10.26
CA ARG A 56 -4.79 -8.77 9.48
C ARG A 56 -6.17 -8.98 10.10
N ASN A 57 -6.36 -8.65 11.38
CA ASN A 57 -7.67 -8.70 12.05
C ASN A 57 -8.40 -7.34 12.04
N SER A 58 -7.77 -6.29 11.53
CA SER A 58 -8.35 -4.95 11.45
C SER A 58 -9.28 -4.83 10.24
N GLU A 59 -10.30 -3.97 10.34
CA GLU A 59 -11.22 -3.71 9.22
C GLU A 59 -10.51 -3.07 8.01
N GLU A 60 -9.40 -2.38 8.26
CA GLU A 60 -8.55 -1.75 7.26
C GLU A 60 -7.81 -2.77 6.40
N PHE A 61 -7.63 -4.01 6.85
CA PHE A 61 -7.05 -5.07 6.02
C PHE A 61 -8.02 -5.45 4.90
N LYS A 62 -7.58 -5.31 3.65
CA LYS A 62 -8.44 -5.55 2.48
C LYS A 62 -8.09 -6.80 1.70
N ASP A 63 -6.80 -7.03 1.47
CA ASP A 63 -6.35 -8.14 0.64
C ASP A 63 -4.87 -8.47 0.86
N SER A 64 -4.43 -9.61 0.34
CA SER A 64 -3.03 -10.06 0.32
C SER A 64 -2.56 -10.49 -1.09
N PRO A 65 -2.60 -9.61 -2.09
CA PRO A 65 -2.25 -9.96 -3.47
C PRO A 65 -0.76 -10.32 -3.64
N THR A 66 -0.48 -11.18 -4.61
CA THR A 66 0.88 -11.45 -5.12
C THR A 66 1.29 -10.48 -6.22
N ASN A 67 0.34 -9.71 -6.75
CA ASN A 67 0.62 -8.62 -7.67
C ASN A 67 0.79 -7.30 -6.88
N ASN A 68 1.13 -6.22 -7.59
CA ASN A 68 1.36 -4.91 -6.99
C ASN A 68 0.23 -3.91 -7.30
N ILE A 69 -1.00 -4.39 -7.39
CA ILE A 69 -2.15 -3.56 -7.75
C ILE A 69 -3.36 -3.89 -6.87
N PHE A 70 -4.07 -2.86 -6.44
CA PHE A 70 -5.31 -2.99 -5.68
C PHE A 70 -6.31 -1.92 -6.11
N ALA A 71 -7.54 -2.32 -6.40
CA ALA A 71 -8.60 -1.44 -6.88
C ALA A 71 -9.64 -1.20 -5.77
N PRO A 72 -9.50 -0.15 -4.93
CA PRO A 72 -10.49 0.18 -3.90
C PRO A 72 -11.73 0.85 -4.49
N PRO A 73 -12.90 0.69 -3.86
CA PRO A 73 -14.02 1.60 -4.12
C PRO A 73 -13.73 2.98 -3.53
N LEU A 74 -13.85 4.03 -4.36
CA LEU A 74 -13.54 5.41 -3.99
C LEU A 74 -14.79 6.31 -4.02
N ASN A 75 -14.92 7.15 -3.00
CA ASN A 75 -15.92 8.21 -2.92
C ASN A 75 -15.29 9.57 -3.27
N PRO A 76 -16.04 10.52 -3.85
CA PRO A 76 -15.54 11.86 -4.16
C PRO A 76 -15.20 12.66 -2.90
N ASN A 77 -14.26 13.60 -3.03
CA ASN A 77 -13.83 14.53 -1.98
C ASN A 77 -13.45 13.84 -0.65
N THR A 78 -12.84 12.65 -0.74
CA THR A 78 -12.49 11.83 0.42
C THR A 78 -10.99 11.62 0.46
N THR A 79 -10.39 11.80 1.65
CA THR A 79 -8.99 11.43 1.89
C THR A 79 -8.90 10.00 2.36
N TYR A 80 -8.08 9.23 1.67
CA TYR A 80 -7.79 7.84 1.99
C TYR A 80 -6.34 7.71 2.47
N TYR A 81 -6.14 6.74 3.35
CA TYR A 81 -4.85 6.33 3.88
C TYR A 81 -4.67 4.87 3.57
N TRP A 82 -3.44 4.50 3.23
CA TRP A 82 -3.13 3.12 2.88
C TRP A 82 -1.68 2.77 3.20
N ARG A 83 -1.45 1.50 3.50
CA ARG A 83 -0.16 0.94 3.86
C ARG A 83 -0.03 -0.40 3.16
N ILE A 84 1.17 -0.71 2.69
CA ILE A 84 1.49 -1.99 2.06
C ILE A 84 2.61 -2.68 2.83
N ASP A 85 2.30 -3.81 3.44
CA ASP A 85 3.29 -4.61 4.15
C ASP A 85 3.82 -5.72 3.23
N ALA A 86 5.13 -5.73 3.00
CA ALA A 86 5.80 -6.71 2.16
C ALA A 86 6.02 -8.03 2.92
N LEU A 87 5.54 -9.13 2.33
CA LEU A 87 5.60 -10.47 2.91
C LEU A 87 6.65 -11.31 2.19
N ASP A 88 7.47 -12.04 2.95
CA ASP A 88 8.36 -13.05 2.36
C ASP A 88 7.62 -14.34 1.96
N ALA A 89 8.33 -15.29 1.35
CA ALA A 89 7.80 -16.60 0.95
C ALA A 89 7.12 -17.40 2.06
N ASN A 90 7.45 -17.11 3.32
CA ASN A 90 6.86 -17.77 4.49
C ASN A 90 5.66 -16.98 5.04
N GLY A 91 5.26 -15.88 4.38
CA GLY A 91 4.16 -15.02 4.80
C GLY A 91 4.52 -14.10 5.98
N ASN A 92 5.81 -13.89 6.26
CA ASN A 92 6.22 -13.00 7.35
C ASN A 92 6.41 -11.57 6.85
N VAL A 93 5.87 -10.60 7.60
CA VAL A 93 6.17 -9.17 7.39
C VAL A 93 7.58 -8.91 7.91
N LYS A 94 8.51 -8.51 7.03
CA LYS A 94 9.86 -8.09 7.45
C LYS A 94 9.88 -6.71 8.07
N THR A 95 9.15 -5.77 7.46
CA THR A 95 9.07 -4.39 7.91
C THR A 95 7.74 -3.82 7.42
N PRO A 96 6.94 -3.21 8.32
CA PRO A 96 5.72 -2.51 7.91
C PRO A 96 6.01 -1.45 6.84
N GLY A 97 5.06 -1.28 5.92
CA GLY A 97 5.11 -0.23 4.91
C GLY A 97 5.02 1.17 5.50
N ASP A 98 5.37 2.16 4.68
CA ASP A 98 5.04 3.54 4.99
C ASP A 98 3.54 3.79 4.82
N LEU A 99 3.01 4.69 5.64
CA LEU A 99 1.64 5.16 5.50
C LEU A 99 1.59 6.21 4.41
N TRP A 100 0.81 5.94 3.36
CA TRP A 100 0.56 6.86 2.26
C TRP A 100 -0.86 7.40 2.32
N SER A 101 -1.07 8.55 1.69
CA SER A 101 -2.39 9.15 1.60
C SER A 101 -2.65 9.79 0.25
N PHE A 102 -3.92 9.92 -0.10
CA PHE A 102 -4.37 10.71 -1.23
C PHE A 102 -5.80 11.19 -1.04
N THR A 103 -6.21 12.22 -1.77
CA THR A 103 -7.56 12.77 -1.78
C THR A 103 -8.15 12.67 -3.18
N THR A 104 -9.39 12.19 -3.25
CA THR A 104 -10.17 12.08 -4.48
C THR A 104 -10.83 13.40 -4.85
N LYS A 105 -11.08 13.60 -6.15
CA LYS A 105 -11.79 14.77 -6.68
C LYS A 105 -12.84 14.38 -7.71
#